data_AF-A0A2G2L1Z2-F1
#
_entry.id   AF-A0A2G2L1Z2-F1
#
_cell.length_a   1.000
_cell.length_b   1.000
_cell.length_c   1.000
_cell.angle_alpha   90.00
_cell.angle_beta   90.00
_cell.angle_gamma   90.00
#
_symmetry.space_group_name_H-M   'P 1'
#
loop_
_entity.id
_entity.type
_entity.pdbx_description
1 polymer ?
#
loop_
_entity_poly.entity_id
_entity_poly.type
_entity_poly.pdbx_seq_one_letter_code
_entity_poly.pdbx_strand_id
1 'polypeptide(L)'
;MKFKHYAITFLFLLLISPPAQAAELVAWKSYLAGIMSIAAIGGTILSMRNKKAEGRMAKIILGGLYFWVITFAELIVLATIYHFTS
;
A
#
# COMPACT_ATOMS: atom_id res chain seq x y z
N MET A 1 23.30 15.99 13.72
CA MET A 1 23.31 15.79 12.25
C MET A 1 23.18 14.31 11.80
N LYS A 2 22.53 13.42 12.58
CA LYS A 2 22.46 11.97 12.23
C LYS A 2 21.28 11.58 11.33
N PHE A 3 20.25 12.43 11.21
CA PHE A 3 19.03 12.10 10.45
C PHE A 3 19.21 12.15 8.91
N LYS A 4 20.16 12.95 8.40
CA LYS A 4 20.41 13.10 6.96
C LYS A 4 21.06 11.86 6.33
N HIS A 5 21.80 11.05 7.10
CA HIS A 5 22.49 9.88 6.57
C HIS A 5 21.52 8.73 6.27
N TYR A 6 20.51 8.49 7.14
CA TYR A 6 19.53 7.42 6.92
C TYR A 6 18.61 7.66 5.71
N ALA A 7 18.28 8.92 5.44
CA ALA A 7 17.48 9.30 4.27
C ALA A 7 18.20 8.97 2.95
N ILE A 8 19.51 9.21 2.89
CA ILE A 8 20.32 8.95 1.70
C ILE A 8 20.49 7.44 1.50
N THR A 9 20.76 6.67 2.56
CA THR A 9 20.85 5.20 2.48
C THR A 9 19.54 4.56 2.04
N PHE A 10 18.38 5.08 2.51
CA PHE A 10 17.06 4.60 2.09
C PHE A 10 16.79 4.87 0.60
N LEU A 11 17.26 6.02 0.10
CA LEU A 11 17.12 6.40 -1.32
C LEU A 11 18.00 5.54 -2.24
N PHE A 12 19.21 5.20 -1.81
CA PHE A 12 20.09 4.26 -2.53
C PHE A 12 19.54 2.82 -2.52
N LEU A 13 18.97 2.39 -1.41
CA LEU A 13 18.31 1.07 -1.32
C LEU A 13 17.10 0.98 -2.24
N LEU A 14 16.33 2.08 -2.39
CA LEU A 14 15.22 2.15 -3.36
C LEU A 14 15.70 2.09 -4.81
N LEU A 15 16.76 2.83 -5.17
CA LEU A 15 17.31 2.85 -6.53
C LEU A 15 17.92 1.51 -6.98
N ILE A 16 18.53 0.76 -6.06
CA ILE A 16 19.21 -0.52 -6.34
C ILE A 16 18.27 -1.71 -6.12
N SER A 17 17.09 -1.49 -5.54
CA SER A 17 16.14 -2.57 -5.29
C SER A 17 15.59 -3.15 -6.61
N PRO A 18 15.44 -4.49 -6.71
CA PRO A 18 14.83 -5.17 -7.86
C PRO A 18 13.50 -4.57 -8.38
N PRO A 19 12.63 -3.97 -7.54
CA PRO A 19 11.46 -3.22 -7.98
C PRO A 19 11.76 -2.05 -8.94
N ALA A 20 12.87 -1.34 -8.75
CA ALA A 20 13.24 -0.16 -9.56
C ALA A 20 13.78 -0.54 -10.94
N GLN A 21 14.50 -1.66 -11.04
CA GLN A 21 15.07 -2.17 -12.30
C GLN A 21 14.07 -3.00 -13.12
N ALA A 22 13.01 -3.51 -12.50
CA ALA A 22 11.92 -4.20 -13.20
C ALA A 22 10.83 -3.23 -13.73
N ALA A 23 11.17 -1.96 -13.92
CA ALA A 23 10.27 -0.91 -14.40
C ALA A 23 10.03 -0.95 -15.93
N GLU A 24 10.78 -1.77 -16.67
CA GLU A 24 10.44 -2.07 -18.06
C GLU A 24 9.31 -3.12 -18.12
N LEU A 25 8.18 -2.73 -18.73
CA LEU A 25 7.03 -3.55 -19.16
C LEU A 25 6.09 -4.12 -18.11
N VAL A 26 5.24 -3.33 -17.42
CA VAL A 26 4.19 -3.96 -16.62
C VAL A 26 2.94 -3.10 -16.29
N ALA A 27 1.87 -3.22 -17.07
CA ALA A 27 0.56 -2.64 -16.72
C ALA A 27 0.01 -3.14 -15.36
N TRP A 28 0.28 -4.40 -14.97
CA TRP A 28 -0.19 -4.92 -13.68
C TRP A 28 0.45 -4.23 -12.47
N LYS A 29 1.67 -3.69 -12.59
CA LYS A 29 2.33 -2.96 -11.49
C LYS A 29 1.68 -1.60 -11.23
N SER A 30 1.27 -0.89 -12.29
CA SER A 30 0.55 0.37 -12.12
C SER A 30 -0.85 0.15 -11.56
N TYR A 31 -1.55 -0.93 -11.95
CA TYR A 31 -2.80 -1.34 -11.30
C TYR A 31 -2.61 -1.68 -9.82
N LEU A 32 -1.58 -2.47 -9.49
CA LEU A 32 -1.27 -2.80 -8.11
C LEU A 32 -0.95 -1.55 -7.30
N ALA A 33 -0.16 -0.61 -7.85
CA ALA A 33 0.14 0.66 -7.19
C ALA A 33 -1.12 1.51 -6.96
N GLY A 34 -2.08 1.49 -7.89
CA GLY A 34 -3.38 2.14 -7.74
C GLY A 34 -4.20 1.55 -6.60
N ILE A 35 -4.39 0.23 -6.59
CA ILE A 35 -5.08 -0.53 -5.53
C ILE A 35 -4.45 -0.22 -4.16
N MET A 36 -3.14 -0.34 -4.06
CA MET A 36 -2.40 -0.10 -2.81
C MET A 36 -2.58 1.35 -2.31
N SER A 37 -2.66 2.33 -3.21
CA SER A 37 -2.89 3.73 -2.86
C SER A 37 -4.31 3.96 -2.32
N ILE A 38 -5.32 3.39 -2.98
CA ILE A 38 -6.73 3.49 -2.54
C ILE A 38 -6.90 2.80 -1.18
N ALA A 39 -6.38 1.58 -1.03
CA ALA A 39 -6.42 0.84 0.23
C ALA A 39 -5.69 1.55 1.37
N ALA A 40 -4.55 2.20 1.11
CA ALA A 40 -3.80 2.94 2.13
C ALA A 40 -4.58 4.17 2.62
N ILE A 41 -5.20 4.91 1.70
CA ILE A 41 -6.04 6.07 2.03
C ILE A 41 -7.28 5.61 2.81
N GLY A 42 -8.00 4.62 2.28
CA GLY A 42 -9.21 4.07 2.90
C GLY A 42 -8.92 3.51 4.30
N GLY A 43 -7.87 2.70 4.44
CA GLY A 43 -7.48 2.10 5.71
C GLY A 43 -7.06 3.13 6.76
N THR A 44 -6.35 4.19 6.34
CA THR A 44 -5.98 5.30 7.23
C THR A 44 -7.22 6.07 7.69
N ILE A 45 -8.14 6.40 6.79
CA ILE A 45 -9.38 7.13 7.13
C ILE A 45 -10.25 6.30 8.08
N LEU A 46 -10.48 5.01 7.78
CA LEU A 46 -11.26 4.14 8.64
C LEU A 46 -10.64 4.01 10.03
N SER A 47 -9.32 3.88 10.10
CA SER A 47 -8.61 3.78 11.38
C SER A 47 -8.71 5.06 12.21
N MET A 48 -8.52 6.23 11.58
CA MET A 48 -8.63 7.52 12.28
C MET A 48 -10.03 7.75 12.84
N ARG A 49 -11.07 7.30 12.12
CA ARG A 49 -12.48 7.40 12.53
C ARG A 49 -12.89 6.40 13.60
N ASN A 50 -12.09 5.36 13.85
CA ASN A 50 -12.42 4.38 14.87
C ASN A 50 -12.14 4.92 16.28
N LYS A 51 -13.23 5.26 16.99
CA LYS A 51 -13.19 5.79 18.35
C LYS A 51 -12.81 4.76 19.41
N LYS A 52 -12.89 3.46 19.09
CA LYS A 52 -12.57 2.35 20.01
C LYS A 52 -11.08 2.01 20.04
N ALA A 53 -10.31 2.50 19.07
CA ALA A 53 -8.86 2.29 19.02
C ALA A 53 -8.16 3.31 19.94
N GLU A 54 -7.84 2.88 21.17
CA GLU A 54 -7.13 3.68 22.15
C GLU A 54 -5.64 3.73 21.83
N GLY A 55 -5.14 4.93 21.51
CA GLY A 55 -3.72 5.18 21.26
C GLY A 55 -3.29 5.13 19.79
N ARG A 56 -2.17 5.80 19.51
CA ARG A 56 -1.61 5.95 18.15
C ARG A 56 -1.20 4.61 17.54
N MET A 57 -0.65 3.71 18.37
CA MET A 57 -0.20 2.39 17.94
C MET A 57 -1.38 1.50 17.53
N ALA A 58 -2.47 1.50 18.31
CA ALA A 58 -3.68 0.75 17.98
C ALA A 58 -4.27 1.22 16.65
N LYS A 59 -4.26 2.53 16.37
CA LYS A 59 -4.69 3.08 15.07
C LYS A 59 -3.77 2.69 13.92
N ILE A 60 -2.47 2.60 14.12
CA ILE A 60 -1.56 2.13 13.06
C ILE A 60 -1.84 0.66 12.73
N ILE A 61 -1.98 -0.20 13.73
CA ILE A 61 -2.28 -1.63 13.55
C ILE A 61 -3.64 -1.81 12.88
N LEU A 62 -4.66 -1.09 13.35
CA LEU A 62 -6.00 -1.13 12.78
C LEU A 62 -6.03 -0.59 11.34
N GLY A 63 -5.23 0.44 11.05
CA GLY A 63 -5.07 0.97 9.69
C GLY A 63 -4.43 -0.05 8.76
N GLY A 64 -3.41 -0.78 9.23
CA GLY A 64 -2.83 -1.90 8.50
C GLY A 64 -3.83 -3.03 8.24
N LEU A 65 -4.68 -3.35 9.22
CA LEU A 65 -5.74 -4.34 9.05
C LEU A 65 -6.77 -3.91 7.99
N TYR A 66 -7.26 -2.67 8.08
CA TYR A 66 -8.19 -2.13 7.08
C TYR A 66 -7.57 -2.05 5.70
N PHE A 67 -6.30 -1.68 5.60
CA PHE A 67 -5.54 -1.70 4.36
C PHE A 67 -5.58 -3.09 3.72
N TRP A 68 -5.26 -4.16 4.46
CA TRP A 68 -5.27 -5.51 3.90
C TRP A 68 -6.67 -5.94 3.47
N VAL A 69 -7.70 -5.67 4.27
CA VAL A 69 -9.09 -6.02 3.94
C VAL A 69 -9.54 -5.32 2.65
N ILE A 70 -9.24 -4.03 2.48
CA ILE A 70 -9.62 -3.27 1.27
C ILE A 70 -8.86 -3.81 0.05
N THR A 71 -7.55 -4.03 0.16
CA THR A 71 -6.74 -4.60 -0.92
C THR A 71 -7.28 -5.96 -1.39
N PHE A 72 -7.65 -6.85 -0.46
CA PHE A 72 -8.26 -8.14 -0.82
C PHE A 72 -9.59 -7.97 -1.55
N ALA A 73 -10.46 -7.07 -1.08
CA ALA A 73 -11.73 -6.79 -1.75
C ALA A 73 -11.51 -6.26 -3.18
N GLU A 74 -10.59 -5.32 -3.37
CA GLU A 74 -10.25 -4.76 -4.67
C GLU A 74 -9.68 -5.82 -5.62
N LEU A 75 -8.82 -6.72 -5.13
CA LEU A 75 -8.28 -7.82 -5.93
C LEU A 75 -9.36 -8.83 -6.33
N ILE A 76 -10.33 -9.13 -5.46
CA ILE A 76 -11.46 -10.00 -5.80
C ILE A 76 -12.32 -9.36 -6.90
N VAL A 77 -12.64 -8.08 -6.77
CA VAL A 77 -13.40 -7.34 -7.79
C VAL A 77 -12.65 -7.34 -9.11
N LEU A 78 -11.35 -7.05 -9.09
CA LEU A 78 -10.52 -7.05 -10.29
C LEU A 78 -10.46 -8.44 -10.94
N ALA A 79 -10.26 -9.49 -10.15
CA ALA A 79 -10.26 -10.87 -10.64
C ALA A 79 -11.61 -11.27 -11.25
N THR A 80 -12.71 -10.84 -10.62
CA THR A 80 -14.06 -11.07 -11.12
C THR A 80 -14.28 -10.37 -12.46
N ILE A 81 -13.91 -9.09 -12.57
CA ILE A 81 -14.02 -8.32 -13.82
C ILE A 81 -13.18 -8.98 -14.92
N TYR A 82 -11.94 -9.34 -14.64
CA TYR A 82 -11.07 -10.02 -15.60
C TYR A 82 -11.65 -11.37 -16.04
N HIS A 83 -12.24 -12.14 -15.13
CA HIS A 83 -12.83 -13.44 -15.47
C HIS A 83 -14.03 -13.32 -16.41
N PHE A 84 -14.87 -12.30 -16.26
CA PHE A 84 -16.06 -12.09 -17.10
C PHE A 84 -15.82 -11.23 -18.34
N THR A 85 -14.70 -10.52 -18.42
CA THR A 85 -14.34 -9.66 -19.57
C THR A 85 -13.40 -10.38 -20.55
N SER A 86 -12.66 -11.40 -20.08
CA SER A 86 -11.84 -12.27 -20.92
C SER A 86 -12.65 -13.40 -21.55
#